data_AF-A0A962KMW3-F1
#
_entry.id   AF-A0A962KMW3-F1
#
_cell.length_a   1.000
_cell.length_b   1.000
_cell.length_c   1.000
_cell.angle_alpha   90.00
_cell.angle_beta   90.00
_cell.angle_gamma   90.00
#
_symmetry.space_group_name_H-M   'P 1'
#
loop_
_entity.id
_entity.type
_entity.pdbx_description
1 polymer ?
#
loop_
_entity_poly.entity_id
_entity_poly.type
_entity_poly.pdbx_seq_one_letter_code
_entity_poly.pdbx_strand_id
1 'polypeptide(L)'
;MTLSTRDLVEAILARDIITRLKESGVSEEQLAGIRAEYWKPEILEQLDPWSRRYLEGGHLWGDDPSTCGQYLLDTLPPSSSVIDLGCGYGRDSLALAENGHNVLAVDISQIAVLDAATQLEEAIKAGYAGVMRANFIRAPILQGAFDAVSTHRMFHLPDPREIKALTNRIAGVLKSKGTLVLSARSPEDFNPDQMDRIDANTAVYKHRPTHRVNFYDEDRLIGVLSDRFTDFAFERGQEIESIGNLDASGAPIMSSYIRVVARKKTDAEFRSDRANGRNGGGNGNGNGDHGGGTGDADTTVATAPDVT
;
A
#
# COMPACT_ATOMS: atom_id res chain seq x y z
N MET A 1 -38.31 -0.30 2.62
CA MET A 1 -37.65 1.02 2.78
C MET A 1 -36.56 1.07 1.73
N THR A 2 -36.48 2.15 0.96
CA THR A 2 -35.37 2.37 0.01
C THR A 2 -34.13 2.71 0.82
N LEU A 3 -33.11 1.85 0.71
CA LEU A 3 -31.78 2.11 1.26
C LEU A 3 -31.24 3.39 0.62
N SER A 4 -30.63 4.28 1.41
CA SER A 4 -29.95 5.46 0.88
C SER A 4 -28.71 5.06 0.07
N THR A 5 -28.19 5.95 -0.79
CA THR A 5 -26.91 5.73 -1.51
C THR A 5 -25.78 5.38 -0.54
N ARG A 6 -25.81 5.96 0.67
CA ARG A 6 -24.87 5.64 1.75
C ARG A 6 -25.07 4.21 2.27
N ASP A 7 -26.31 3.81 2.56
CA ASP A 7 -26.62 2.47 3.07
C ASP A 7 -26.26 1.38 2.03
N LEU A 8 -26.39 1.70 0.74
CA LEU A 8 -26.05 0.79 -0.34
C LEU A 8 -24.54 0.72 -0.59
N VAL A 9 -23.81 1.82 -0.45
CA VAL A 9 -22.34 1.81 -0.43
C VAL A 9 -21.83 1.06 0.80
N GLU A 10 -22.36 1.32 2.00
CA GLU A 10 -22.04 0.56 3.21
C GLU A 10 -22.39 -0.94 3.07
N ALA A 11 -23.50 -1.28 2.41
CA ALA A 11 -23.85 -2.66 2.11
C ALA A 11 -22.87 -3.32 1.11
N ILE A 12 -22.48 -2.62 0.05
CA ILE A 12 -21.51 -3.11 -0.95
C ILE A 12 -20.11 -3.32 -0.34
N LEU A 13 -19.77 -2.53 0.68
CA LEU A 13 -18.50 -2.55 1.39
C LEU A 13 -18.43 -3.56 2.53
N ALA A 14 -19.58 -4.07 2.97
CA ALA A 14 -19.62 -5.18 3.90
C ALA A 14 -19.27 -6.47 3.13
N ARG A 15 -18.12 -7.06 3.50
CA ARG A 15 -17.57 -8.36 3.03
C ARG A 15 -18.54 -9.26 2.27
N ASP A 16 -18.11 -9.70 1.09
CA ASP A 16 -18.71 -10.83 0.36
C ASP A 16 -20.22 -10.69 0.12
N ILE A 17 -20.75 -9.46 0.01
CA ILE A 17 -22.21 -9.28 -0.06
C ILE A 17 -22.81 -10.05 -1.22
N ILE A 18 -22.13 -10.20 -2.36
CA ILE A 18 -22.66 -11.02 -3.46
C ILE A 18 -22.70 -12.50 -3.09
N THR A 19 -21.66 -13.02 -2.44
CA THR A 19 -21.62 -14.41 -1.95
C THR A 19 -22.71 -14.63 -0.89
N ARG A 20 -22.83 -13.72 0.07
CA ARG A 20 -23.83 -13.78 1.16
C ARG A 20 -25.27 -13.53 0.69
N LEU A 21 -25.48 -12.65 -0.28
CA LEU A 21 -26.80 -12.43 -0.91
C LEU A 21 -27.21 -13.68 -1.71
N LYS A 22 -26.28 -14.33 -2.42
CA LYS A 22 -26.54 -15.64 -3.04
C LYS A 22 -26.89 -16.69 -1.98
N GLU A 23 -26.12 -16.78 -0.90
CA GLU A 23 -26.41 -17.69 0.24
C GLU A 23 -27.74 -17.36 0.95
N SER A 24 -28.17 -16.09 0.92
CA SER A 24 -29.44 -15.61 1.49
C SER A 24 -30.62 -15.71 0.51
N GLY A 25 -30.43 -16.32 -0.66
CA GLY A 25 -31.50 -16.58 -1.63
C GLY A 25 -31.85 -15.42 -2.57
N VAL A 26 -31.01 -14.41 -2.67
CA VAL A 26 -31.14 -13.33 -3.67
C VAL A 26 -30.80 -13.87 -5.05
N SER A 27 -31.68 -13.65 -6.02
CA SER A 27 -31.51 -14.17 -7.38
C SER A 27 -30.39 -13.45 -8.14
N GLU A 28 -29.81 -14.11 -9.14
CA GLU A 28 -28.84 -13.49 -10.05
C GLU A 28 -29.41 -12.24 -10.76
N GLU A 29 -30.72 -12.18 -10.99
CA GLU A 29 -31.38 -11.02 -11.58
C GLU A 29 -31.40 -9.82 -10.62
N GLN A 30 -31.66 -10.06 -9.33
CA GLN A 30 -31.60 -9.03 -8.29
C GLN A 30 -30.16 -8.53 -8.07
N LEU A 31 -29.20 -9.46 -8.11
CA LEU A 31 -27.78 -9.12 -8.05
C LEU A 31 -27.33 -8.33 -9.29
N ALA A 32 -27.82 -8.69 -10.47
CA ALA A 32 -27.56 -7.94 -11.70
C ALA A 32 -28.13 -6.51 -11.63
N GLY A 33 -29.30 -6.32 -10.99
CA GLY A 33 -29.86 -4.99 -10.73
C GLY A 33 -28.99 -4.13 -9.80
N ILE A 34 -28.54 -4.71 -8.67
CA ILE A 34 -27.62 -4.03 -7.74
C ILE A 34 -26.30 -3.68 -8.43
N ARG A 35 -25.72 -4.61 -9.19
CA ARG A 35 -24.53 -4.34 -10.01
C ARG A 35 -24.81 -3.25 -11.03
N ALA A 36 -25.90 -3.30 -11.78
CA ALA A 36 -26.21 -2.29 -12.79
C ALA A 36 -26.42 -0.89 -12.20
N GLU A 37 -26.88 -0.79 -10.96
CA GLU A 37 -27.13 0.48 -10.30
C GLU A 37 -25.84 1.12 -9.72
N TYR A 38 -24.93 0.31 -9.17
CA TYR A 38 -23.73 0.77 -8.44
C TYR A 38 -22.42 0.55 -9.19
N TRP A 39 -22.40 -0.37 -10.17
CA TRP A 39 -21.30 -0.61 -11.10
C TRP A 39 -21.38 0.28 -12.35
N LYS A 40 -21.94 1.49 -12.18
CA LYS A 40 -22.06 2.44 -13.27
C LYS A 40 -20.68 3.03 -13.58
N PRO A 41 -20.28 3.12 -14.86
CA PRO A 41 -19.00 3.71 -15.26
C PRO A 41 -18.76 5.07 -14.60
N GLU A 42 -19.79 5.90 -14.48
CA GLU A 42 -19.68 7.26 -13.92
C GLU A 42 -19.35 7.27 -12.43
N ILE A 43 -19.83 6.29 -11.65
CA ILE A 43 -19.49 6.13 -10.22
C ILE A 43 -18.08 5.57 -10.10
N LEU A 44 -17.75 4.55 -10.90
CA LEU A 44 -16.44 3.92 -10.87
C LEU A 44 -15.33 4.86 -11.32
N GLU A 45 -15.58 5.74 -12.29
CA GLU A 45 -14.65 6.76 -12.77
C GLU A 45 -14.28 7.80 -11.70
N GLN A 46 -15.17 8.05 -10.74
CA GLN A 46 -14.92 8.95 -9.61
C GLN A 46 -14.11 8.29 -8.49
N LEU A 47 -14.09 6.96 -8.41
CA LEU A 47 -13.27 6.24 -7.45
C LEU A 47 -11.79 6.31 -7.84
N ASP A 48 -10.93 6.40 -6.84
CA ASP A 48 -9.50 6.20 -7.06
C ASP A 48 -9.25 4.78 -7.62
N PRO A 49 -8.16 4.57 -8.38
CA PRO A 49 -7.90 3.28 -9.02
C PRO A 49 -7.87 2.08 -8.07
N TRP A 50 -7.42 2.28 -6.82
CA TRP A 50 -7.40 1.23 -5.81
C TRP A 50 -8.80 0.92 -5.31
N SER A 51 -9.62 1.93 -5.02
CA SER A 51 -11.03 1.75 -4.67
C SER A 51 -11.78 0.94 -5.72
N ARG A 52 -11.57 1.22 -7.02
CA ARG A 52 -12.14 0.38 -8.10
C ARG A 52 -11.64 -1.06 -8.03
N ARG A 53 -10.34 -1.27 -7.82
CA ARG A 53 -9.73 -2.61 -7.74
C ARG A 53 -10.26 -3.43 -6.57
N TYR A 54 -10.41 -2.84 -5.39
CA TYR A 54 -10.97 -3.50 -4.20
C TYR A 54 -12.45 -3.83 -4.41
N LEU A 55 -13.20 -2.89 -5.01
CA LEU A 55 -14.61 -3.09 -5.30
C LEU A 55 -14.82 -4.26 -6.30
N GLU A 56 -13.92 -4.42 -7.28
CA GLU A 56 -13.98 -5.48 -8.30
C GLU A 56 -13.53 -6.83 -7.78
N GLY A 57 -12.45 -6.80 -6.99
CA GLY A 57 -11.66 -7.97 -6.65
C GLY A 57 -11.90 -8.54 -5.26
N GLY A 58 -12.51 -7.77 -4.36
CA GLY A 58 -12.64 -8.14 -2.95
C GLY A 58 -11.28 -8.47 -2.34
N HIS A 59 -11.22 -9.61 -1.64
CA HIS A 59 -10.04 -10.07 -0.91
C HIS A 59 -9.01 -10.79 -1.81
N LEU A 60 -8.40 -10.02 -2.70
CA LEU A 60 -7.48 -10.52 -3.73
C LEU A 60 -6.23 -11.22 -3.22
N TRP A 61 -5.85 -11.03 -1.95
CA TRP A 61 -4.62 -11.57 -1.39
C TRP A 61 -4.86 -12.59 -0.28
N GLY A 62 -6.11 -13.02 -0.08
CA GLY A 62 -6.49 -13.94 1.00
C GLY A 62 -6.55 -13.27 2.38
N ASP A 63 -7.01 -14.03 3.36
CA ASP A 63 -7.26 -13.52 4.72
C ASP A 63 -6.14 -13.81 5.71
N ASP A 64 -5.25 -14.73 5.38
CA ASP A 64 -4.10 -15.04 6.22
C ASP A 64 -3.13 -13.84 6.29
N PRO A 65 -2.44 -13.66 7.43
CA PRO A 65 -1.42 -12.64 7.56
C PRO A 65 -0.38 -12.73 6.45
N SER A 66 0.01 -11.57 5.92
CA SER A 66 1.13 -11.46 5.00
C SER A 66 2.43 -11.88 5.67
N THR A 67 3.49 -12.07 4.88
CA THR A 67 4.81 -12.36 5.45
C THR A 67 5.38 -11.22 6.30
N CYS A 68 4.94 -9.98 6.08
CA CYS A 68 5.27 -8.85 6.95
C CYS A 68 4.46 -8.91 8.26
N GLY A 69 3.15 -9.18 8.16
CA GLY A 69 2.27 -9.33 9.32
C GLY A 69 2.71 -10.48 10.22
N GLN A 70 3.00 -11.64 9.63
CA GLN A 70 3.51 -12.81 10.34
C GLN A 70 4.84 -12.51 11.05
N TYR A 71 5.79 -11.85 10.37
CA TYR A 71 7.04 -11.47 11.01
C TYR A 71 6.81 -10.59 12.26
N LEU A 72 5.87 -9.66 12.21
CA LEU A 72 5.57 -8.81 13.36
C LEU A 72 4.88 -9.58 14.49
N LEU A 73 3.96 -10.50 14.18
CA LEU A 73 3.35 -11.39 15.18
C LEU A 73 4.40 -12.21 15.93
N ASP A 74 5.42 -12.69 15.22
CA ASP A 74 6.45 -13.56 15.80
C ASP A 74 7.49 -12.79 16.62
N THR A 75 7.67 -11.49 16.37
CA THR A 75 8.84 -10.74 16.88
C THR A 75 8.52 -9.54 17.74
N LEU A 76 7.31 -8.97 17.65
CA LEU A 76 6.96 -7.80 18.44
C LEU A 76 6.66 -8.17 19.90
N PRO A 77 7.09 -7.34 20.86
CA PRO A 77 6.60 -7.43 22.23
C PRO A 77 5.06 -7.28 22.28
N PRO A 78 4.37 -7.95 23.23
CA PRO A 78 2.94 -7.77 23.43
C PRO A 78 2.56 -6.30 23.59
N SER A 79 1.37 -5.92 23.10
CA SER A 79 0.84 -4.56 23.20
C SER A 79 1.64 -3.46 22.50
N SER A 80 2.54 -3.83 21.58
CA SER A 80 3.21 -2.88 20.68
C SER A 80 2.23 -2.04 19.85
N SER A 81 2.58 -0.78 19.56
CA SER A 81 1.86 0.10 18.64
C SER A 81 2.39 -0.05 17.21
N VAL A 82 1.53 -0.41 16.26
CA VAL A 82 1.90 -0.73 14.88
C VAL A 82 1.10 0.11 13.89
N ILE A 83 1.76 0.58 12.84
CA ILE A 83 1.07 1.08 11.63
C ILE A 83 1.13 0.01 10.56
N ASP A 84 -0.03 -0.34 10.01
CA ASP A 84 -0.15 -1.11 8.78
C ASP A 84 -0.38 -0.14 7.61
N LEU A 85 0.66 0.07 6.80
CA LEU A 85 0.71 1.08 5.76
C LEU A 85 0.47 0.46 4.37
N GLY A 86 -0.67 0.85 3.77
CA GLY A 86 -1.26 0.16 2.63
C GLY A 86 -2.03 -1.07 3.09
N CYS A 87 -2.85 -0.92 4.13
CA CYS A 87 -3.48 -2.04 4.83
C CYS A 87 -4.49 -2.82 3.98
N GLY A 88 -4.95 -2.26 2.85
CA GLY A 88 -6.03 -2.85 2.07
C GLY A 88 -7.28 -3.08 2.93
N TYR A 89 -7.88 -4.26 2.80
CA TYR A 89 -9.02 -4.71 3.61
C TYR A 89 -8.62 -5.20 5.02
N GLY A 90 -7.39 -4.93 5.46
CA GLY A 90 -7.00 -5.05 6.86
C GLY A 90 -6.60 -6.44 7.35
N ARG A 91 -6.19 -7.36 6.48
CA ARG A 91 -5.81 -8.74 6.89
C ARG A 91 -4.69 -8.76 7.96
N ASP A 92 -3.63 -7.98 7.76
CA ASP A 92 -2.50 -7.91 8.70
C ASP A 92 -2.93 -7.14 9.96
N SER A 93 -3.67 -6.06 9.76
CA SER A 93 -4.21 -5.25 10.84
C SER A 93 -5.10 -6.06 11.80
N LEU A 94 -5.99 -6.90 11.26
CA LEU A 94 -6.88 -7.76 12.04
C LEU A 94 -6.07 -8.75 12.87
N ALA A 95 -5.17 -9.49 12.23
CA ALA A 95 -4.35 -10.48 12.92
C ALA A 95 -3.49 -9.86 14.04
N LEU A 96 -2.88 -8.70 13.79
CA LEU A 96 -2.12 -7.97 14.81
C LEU A 96 -3.00 -7.52 15.98
N ALA A 97 -4.20 -7.01 15.69
CA ALA A 97 -5.15 -6.57 16.71
C ALA A 97 -5.67 -7.74 17.56
N GLU A 98 -6.01 -8.88 16.94
CA GLU A 98 -6.43 -10.11 17.64
C GLU A 98 -5.34 -10.68 18.54
N ASN A 99 -4.07 -10.40 18.23
CA ASN A 99 -2.92 -10.77 19.06
C ASN A 99 -2.52 -9.67 20.06
N GLY A 100 -3.42 -8.70 20.32
CA GLY A 100 -3.29 -7.74 21.42
C GLY A 100 -2.36 -6.56 21.13
N HIS A 101 -2.03 -6.29 19.87
CA HIS A 101 -1.31 -5.08 19.47
C HIS A 101 -2.26 -3.90 19.26
N ASN A 102 -1.71 -2.68 19.38
CA ASN A 102 -2.45 -1.46 19.06
C ASN A 102 -2.20 -1.09 17.60
N VAL A 103 -3.23 -1.10 16.76
CA VAL A 103 -3.06 -1.02 15.29
C VAL A 103 -3.66 0.27 14.72
N LEU A 104 -2.89 0.96 13.89
CA LEU A 104 -3.41 1.99 12.99
C LEU A 104 -3.28 1.50 11.55
N ALA A 105 -4.42 1.14 10.95
CA ALA A 105 -4.53 0.73 9.56
C ALA A 105 -4.67 1.96 8.66
N VAL A 106 -3.82 2.10 7.64
CA VAL A 106 -3.81 3.27 6.75
C VAL A 106 -3.82 2.83 5.29
N ASP A 107 -4.80 3.31 4.52
CA ASP A 107 -4.85 3.13 3.08
C ASP A 107 -5.36 4.39 2.38
N ILE A 108 -5.07 4.55 1.09
CA ILE A 108 -5.60 5.66 0.28
C ILE A 108 -7.01 5.37 -0.23
N SER A 109 -7.33 4.09 -0.41
CA SER A 109 -8.60 3.62 -0.95
C SER A 109 -9.71 3.75 0.09
N GLN A 110 -10.81 4.38 -0.32
CA GLN A 110 -12.02 4.46 0.49
C GLN A 110 -12.65 3.08 0.71
N ILE A 111 -12.69 2.26 -0.34
CA ILE A 111 -13.30 0.94 -0.31
C ILE A 111 -12.52 0.01 0.63
N ALA A 112 -11.19 0.01 0.52
CA ALA A 112 -10.30 -0.76 1.39
C ALA A 112 -10.46 -0.37 2.87
N VAL A 113 -10.46 0.93 3.17
CA VAL A 113 -10.61 1.45 4.54
C VAL A 113 -11.94 1.07 5.17
N LEU A 114 -13.03 1.07 4.39
CA LEU A 114 -14.34 0.71 4.92
C LEU A 114 -14.41 -0.78 5.24
N ASP A 115 -13.84 -1.64 4.41
CA ASP A 115 -13.73 -3.07 4.68
C ASP A 115 -12.83 -3.34 5.91
N ALA A 116 -11.65 -2.71 5.97
CA ALA A 116 -10.77 -2.77 7.13
C ALA A 116 -11.45 -2.28 8.43
N ALA A 117 -12.31 -1.27 8.36
CA ALA A 117 -13.07 -0.79 9.51
C ALA A 117 -14.12 -1.80 9.98
N THR A 118 -14.77 -2.52 9.05
CA THR A 118 -15.68 -3.63 9.40
C THR A 118 -14.90 -4.79 10.04
N GLN A 119 -13.75 -5.13 9.49
CA GLN A 119 -12.87 -6.18 10.02
C GLN A 119 -12.41 -5.90 11.44
N LEU A 120 -12.02 -4.65 11.69
CA LEU A 120 -11.48 -4.20 12.96
C LEU A 120 -12.56 -3.68 13.92
N GLU A 121 -13.85 -3.88 13.64
CA GLU A 121 -14.95 -3.24 14.38
C GLU A 121 -14.83 -3.44 15.90
N GLU A 122 -14.60 -4.69 16.33
CA GLU A 122 -14.48 -5.01 17.75
C GLU A 122 -13.22 -4.42 18.38
N ALA A 123 -12.11 -4.41 17.65
CA ALA A 123 -10.85 -3.81 18.08
C ALA A 123 -10.94 -2.28 18.21
N ILE A 124 -11.68 -1.64 17.30
CA ILE A 124 -11.97 -0.20 17.31
C ILE A 124 -12.87 0.14 18.51
N LYS A 125 -13.95 -0.62 18.73
CA LYS A 125 -14.85 -0.43 19.90
C LYS A 125 -14.12 -0.57 21.22
N ALA A 126 -13.17 -1.50 21.28
CA ALA A 126 -12.33 -1.72 22.47
C ALA A 126 -11.15 -0.73 22.58
N GLY A 127 -10.93 0.12 21.58
CA GLY A 127 -9.98 1.24 21.64
C GLY A 127 -8.52 0.90 21.34
N TYR A 128 -8.24 -0.29 20.77
CA TYR A 128 -6.88 -0.70 20.39
C TYR A 128 -6.67 -0.79 18.88
N ALA A 129 -7.66 -0.45 18.06
CA ALA A 129 -7.47 -0.26 16.62
C ALA A 129 -8.07 1.05 16.11
N GLY A 130 -7.55 1.54 14.98
CA GLY A 130 -8.11 2.63 14.22
C GLY A 130 -7.80 2.48 12.74
N VAL A 131 -8.68 3.03 11.90
CA VAL A 131 -8.50 3.02 10.43
C VAL A 131 -8.53 4.45 9.91
N MET A 132 -7.63 4.76 8.99
CA MET A 132 -7.52 6.10 8.40
C MET A 132 -7.36 6.02 6.88
N ARG A 133 -8.28 6.69 6.17
CA ARG A 133 -8.10 6.98 4.75
C ARG A 133 -7.14 8.16 4.58
N ALA A 134 -5.93 7.91 4.11
CA ALA A 134 -4.96 8.98 3.85
C ALA A 134 -3.86 8.59 2.86
N ASN A 135 -3.35 9.58 2.14
CA ASN A 135 -1.99 9.49 1.61
C ASN A 135 -1.03 9.63 2.80
N PHE A 136 -0.30 8.55 3.11
CA PHE A 136 0.55 8.46 4.30
C PHE A 136 1.62 9.55 4.40
N ILE A 137 2.19 9.98 3.27
CA ILE A 137 3.21 11.04 3.22
C ILE A 137 2.67 12.34 3.85
N ARG A 138 1.37 12.60 3.71
CA ARG A 138 0.69 13.82 4.16
C ARG A 138 -0.23 13.60 5.36
N ALA A 139 -0.40 12.36 5.81
CA ALA A 139 -1.32 12.01 6.89
C ALA A 139 -0.88 12.63 8.23
N PRO A 140 -1.79 13.18 9.04
CA PRO A 140 -1.47 13.83 10.32
C PRO A 140 -1.22 12.82 11.47
N ILE A 141 -0.30 11.89 11.26
CA ILE A 141 0.09 10.85 12.23
C ILE A 141 1.12 11.38 13.22
N LEU A 142 0.94 11.03 14.49
CA LEU A 142 1.83 11.38 15.59
C LEU A 142 3.26 10.88 15.33
N GLN A 143 4.24 11.74 15.61
CA GLN A 143 5.66 11.41 15.46
C GLN A 143 6.17 10.63 16.67
N GLY A 144 7.09 9.69 16.45
CA GLY A 144 7.76 8.97 17.53
C GLY A 144 6.85 8.08 18.39
N ALA A 145 5.70 7.65 17.87
CA ALA A 145 4.64 7.01 18.65
C ALA A 145 4.54 5.49 18.44
N PHE A 146 5.11 4.96 17.36
CA PHE A 146 4.90 3.56 16.96
C PHE A 146 6.15 2.70 17.15
N ASP A 147 5.97 1.49 17.64
CA ASP A 147 7.03 0.49 17.79
C ASP A 147 7.40 -0.11 16.44
N ALA A 148 6.43 -0.26 15.54
CA ALA A 148 6.65 -0.76 14.19
C ALA A 148 5.80 -0.10 13.10
N VAL A 149 6.32 -0.14 11.87
CA VAL A 149 5.57 0.13 10.63
C VAL A 149 5.72 -1.11 9.75
N SER A 150 4.60 -1.70 9.37
CA SER A 150 4.51 -2.72 8.34
C SER A 150 4.10 -2.08 7.02
N THR A 151 4.68 -2.52 5.91
CA THR A 151 4.12 -2.25 4.59
C THR A 151 4.35 -3.44 3.68
N HIS A 152 3.27 -4.11 3.31
CA HIS A 152 3.33 -5.30 2.48
C HIS A 152 2.80 -4.99 1.08
N ARG A 153 3.61 -5.26 0.05
CA ARG A 153 3.22 -5.07 -1.36
C ARG A 153 2.63 -3.69 -1.70
N MET A 154 3.03 -2.65 -0.97
CA MET A 154 2.68 -1.26 -1.32
C MET A 154 3.89 -0.51 -1.87
N PHE A 155 5.09 -0.74 -1.33
CA PHE A 155 6.28 0.10 -1.60
C PHE A 155 6.76 0.13 -3.06
N HIS A 156 6.28 -0.79 -3.90
CA HIS A 156 6.56 -0.81 -5.34
C HIS A 156 5.66 0.13 -6.16
N LEU A 157 4.63 0.73 -5.55
CA LEU A 157 3.61 1.54 -6.21
C LEU A 157 3.92 3.04 -6.27
N PRO A 158 4.47 3.69 -5.22
CA PRO A 158 4.71 5.13 -5.23
C PRO A 158 5.64 5.57 -6.35
N ASP A 159 5.52 6.82 -6.77
CA ASP A 159 6.47 7.41 -7.70
C ASP A 159 7.88 7.40 -7.05
N PRO A 160 8.94 6.98 -7.77
CA PRO A 160 10.31 7.00 -7.25
C PRO A 160 10.74 8.35 -6.64
N ARG A 161 10.19 9.47 -7.13
CA ARG A 161 10.45 10.82 -6.61
C ARG A 161 9.88 11.04 -5.20
N GLU A 162 8.86 10.28 -4.81
CA GLU A 162 8.21 10.37 -3.50
C GLU A 162 8.85 9.45 -2.45
N ILE A 163 9.67 8.47 -2.86
CA ILE A 163 10.24 7.46 -1.96
C ILE A 163 11.03 8.09 -0.81
N LYS A 164 11.81 9.15 -1.07
CA LYS A 164 12.54 9.86 -0.01
C LYS A 164 11.59 10.51 1.01
N ALA A 165 10.47 11.08 0.56
CA ALA A 165 9.49 11.67 1.46
C ALA A 165 8.78 10.57 2.27
N LEU A 166 8.44 9.46 1.62
CA LEU A 166 7.83 8.29 2.25
C LEU A 166 8.73 7.68 3.33
N THR A 167 9.99 7.38 3.03
CA THR A 167 10.92 6.76 4.01
C THR A 167 11.22 7.69 5.18
N ASN A 168 11.31 9.01 4.94
CA ASN A 168 11.40 10.00 6.01
C ASN A 168 10.13 10.05 6.88
N ARG A 169 8.95 9.91 6.27
CA ARG A 169 7.68 9.87 7.00
C ARG A 169 7.57 8.63 7.88
N ILE A 170 7.90 7.45 7.33
CA ILE A 170 7.94 6.17 8.06
C ILE A 170 8.90 6.30 9.25
N ALA A 171 10.12 6.81 9.04
CA ALA A 171 11.05 7.05 10.12
C ALA A 171 10.52 8.07 11.14
N GLY A 172 9.77 9.08 10.72
CA GLY A 172 9.22 10.11 11.61
C GLY A 172 8.20 9.58 12.63
N VAL A 173 7.32 8.66 12.21
CA VAL A 173 6.28 8.09 13.07
C VAL A 173 6.81 7.03 14.04
N LEU A 174 7.91 6.35 13.69
CA LEU A 174 8.53 5.34 14.55
C LEU A 174 9.18 5.95 15.79
N LYS A 175 9.05 5.29 16.94
CA LYS A 175 9.87 5.50 18.14
C LYS A 175 11.35 5.35 17.81
N SER A 176 12.24 5.89 18.65
CA SER A 176 13.67 5.62 18.52
C SER A 176 13.91 4.11 18.55
N LYS A 177 14.71 3.59 17.60
CA LYS A 177 14.92 2.14 17.41
C LYS A 177 13.68 1.32 17.02
N GLY A 178 12.57 1.96 16.62
CA GLY A 178 11.41 1.25 16.09
C GLY A 178 11.72 0.48 14.80
N THR A 179 10.90 -0.52 14.50
CA THR A 179 11.12 -1.48 13.43
C THR A 179 10.32 -1.12 12.17
N LEU A 180 10.97 -1.15 11.01
CA LEU A 180 10.32 -1.18 9.71
C LEU A 180 10.33 -2.62 9.20
N VAL A 181 9.18 -3.14 8.79
CA VAL A 181 9.06 -4.37 8.01
C VAL A 181 8.38 -4.01 6.69
N LEU A 182 9.06 -4.27 5.59
CA LEU A 182 8.64 -3.82 4.26
C LEU A 182 8.82 -4.94 3.26
N SER A 183 7.82 -5.20 2.41
CA SER A 183 8.01 -6.00 1.21
C SER A 183 7.78 -5.19 -0.06
N ALA A 184 8.54 -5.53 -1.10
CA ALA A 184 8.41 -4.97 -2.43
C ALA A 184 8.59 -6.08 -3.47
N ARG A 185 8.11 -5.83 -4.69
CA ARG A 185 8.32 -6.74 -5.81
C ARG A 185 9.82 -6.76 -6.17
N SER A 186 10.38 -7.95 -6.30
CA SER A 186 11.77 -8.16 -6.68
C SER A 186 11.95 -8.06 -8.20
N PRO A 187 13.17 -7.83 -8.74
CA PRO A 187 13.38 -7.81 -10.19
C PRO A 187 12.97 -9.11 -10.90
N GLU A 188 13.02 -10.24 -10.20
CA GLU A 188 12.58 -11.56 -10.67
C GLU A 188 11.06 -11.65 -10.91
N ASP A 189 10.31 -10.65 -10.44
CA ASP A 189 8.87 -10.55 -10.60
C ASP A 189 8.43 -9.89 -11.92
N PHE A 190 9.39 -9.47 -12.74
CA PHE A 190 9.12 -8.95 -14.07
C PHE A 190 8.63 -10.07 -14.99
N ASN A 191 7.42 -9.91 -15.52
CA ASN A 191 6.84 -10.82 -16.50
C ASN A 191 6.72 -10.12 -17.87
N PRO A 192 7.52 -10.49 -18.88
CA PRO A 192 7.47 -9.85 -20.21
C PRO A 192 6.17 -10.11 -20.97
N ASP A 193 5.37 -11.11 -20.60
CA ASP A 193 4.07 -11.34 -21.22
C ASP A 193 3.06 -10.29 -20.75
N GLN A 194 3.15 -9.86 -19.50
CA GLN A 194 2.19 -8.96 -18.84
C GLN A 194 2.65 -7.50 -18.77
N MET A 195 3.96 -7.25 -18.87
CA MET A 195 4.56 -5.95 -18.58
C MET A 195 5.54 -5.50 -19.67
N ASP A 196 5.63 -4.17 -19.83
CA ASP A 196 6.67 -3.51 -20.61
C ASP A 196 7.62 -2.75 -19.67
N ARG A 197 8.94 -2.87 -19.90
CA ARG A 197 9.94 -2.12 -19.12
C ARG A 197 9.94 -0.65 -19.51
N ILE A 198 9.96 0.21 -18.49
CA ILE A 198 10.23 1.65 -18.66
C ILE A 198 11.73 1.91 -18.50
N ASP A 199 12.35 1.29 -17.49
CA ASP A 199 13.78 1.39 -17.21
C ASP A 199 14.28 0.10 -16.51
N ALA A 200 15.49 0.14 -15.96
CA ALA A 200 16.13 -1.01 -15.31
C ALA A 200 15.28 -1.58 -14.15
N ASN A 201 14.59 -0.72 -13.40
CA ASN A 201 13.90 -1.09 -12.16
C ASN A 201 12.42 -0.69 -12.14
N THR A 202 11.85 -0.32 -13.28
CA THR A 202 10.43 0.05 -13.38
C THR A 202 9.79 -0.53 -14.64
N ALA A 203 8.58 -1.06 -14.49
CA ALA A 203 7.75 -1.55 -15.59
C ALA A 203 6.30 -1.05 -15.46
N VAL A 204 5.51 -1.24 -16.51
CA VAL A 204 4.05 -1.01 -16.52
C VAL A 204 3.34 -2.24 -17.06
N TYR A 205 2.14 -2.50 -16.56
CA TYR A 205 1.31 -3.55 -17.13
C TYR A 205 0.76 -3.14 -18.51
N LYS A 206 0.84 -4.05 -19.50
CA LYS A 206 0.35 -3.82 -20.86
C LYS A 206 -1.13 -3.45 -20.92
N HIS A 207 -1.94 -4.08 -20.06
CA HIS A 207 -3.38 -3.84 -19.97
C HIS A 207 -3.75 -2.63 -19.08
N ARG A 208 -2.78 -2.05 -18.36
CA ARG A 208 -2.94 -0.90 -17.44
C ARG A 208 -1.69 -0.02 -17.50
N PRO A 209 -1.48 0.75 -18.59
CA PRO A 209 -0.22 1.48 -18.82
C PRO A 209 0.05 2.59 -17.79
N THR A 210 -0.94 2.98 -16.98
CA THR A 210 -0.77 3.94 -15.87
C THR A 210 -0.34 3.27 -14.57
N HIS A 211 -0.43 1.94 -14.45
CA HIS A 211 -0.04 1.18 -13.27
C HIS A 211 1.44 0.79 -13.35
N ARG A 212 2.28 1.63 -12.73
CA ARG A 212 3.73 1.40 -12.65
C ARG A 212 4.07 0.45 -11.50
N VAL A 213 5.06 -0.39 -11.72
CA VAL A 213 5.65 -1.28 -10.72
C VAL A 213 7.15 -0.97 -10.65
N ASN A 214 7.62 -0.59 -9.46
CA ASN A 214 9.02 -0.38 -9.17
C ASN A 214 9.60 -1.63 -8.48
N PHE A 215 10.58 -2.27 -9.11
CA PHE A 215 11.25 -3.44 -8.58
C PHE A 215 12.39 -3.06 -7.64
N TYR A 216 12.58 -3.82 -6.58
CA TYR A 216 13.60 -3.56 -5.57
C TYR A 216 14.45 -4.81 -5.32
N ASP A 217 15.75 -4.64 -5.40
CA ASP A 217 16.74 -5.56 -4.84
C ASP A 217 17.29 -5.00 -3.51
N GLU A 218 18.24 -5.70 -2.92
CA GLU A 218 18.86 -5.33 -1.64
C GLU A 218 19.58 -3.98 -1.74
N ASP A 219 20.35 -3.76 -2.80
CA ASP A 219 21.12 -2.52 -2.99
C ASP A 219 20.20 -1.30 -3.14
N ARG A 220 19.11 -1.41 -3.91
CA ARG A 220 18.13 -0.34 -4.05
C ARG A 220 17.40 -0.07 -2.73
N LEU A 221 17.04 -1.11 -1.98
CA LEU A 221 16.42 -0.95 -0.65
C LEU A 221 17.36 -0.27 0.33
N ILE A 222 18.61 -0.71 0.41
CA ILE A 222 19.64 -0.06 1.23
C ILE A 222 19.77 1.40 0.81
N GLY A 223 19.90 1.67 -0.49
CA GLY A 223 20.07 3.04 -1.01
C GLY A 223 18.93 4.00 -0.63
N VAL A 224 17.67 3.54 -0.60
CA VAL A 224 16.53 4.40 -0.25
C VAL A 224 16.23 4.46 1.25
N LEU A 225 16.71 3.49 2.03
CA LEU A 225 16.44 3.39 3.48
C LEU A 225 17.61 3.84 4.35
N SER A 226 18.86 3.73 3.88
CA SER A 226 20.06 3.92 4.70
C SER A 226 20.19 5.31 5.31
N ASP A 227 19.54 6.32 4.76
CA ASP A 227 19.52 7.66 5.36
C ASP A 227 18.88 7.65 6.78
N ARG A 228 17.92 6.75 7.03
CA ARG A 228 17.13 6.74 8.28
C ARG A 228 17.12 5.41 9.01
N PHE A 229 17.54 4.34 8.34
CA PHE A 229 17.47 2.98 8.84
C PHE A 229 18.83 2.28 8.81
N THR A 230 18.99 1.28 9.66
CA THR A 230 20.18 0.44 9.80
C THR A 230 19.76 -0.98 10.22
N ASP A 231 20.72 -1.88 10.45
CA ASP A 231 20.47 -3.28 10.84
C ASP A 231 19.53 -4.01 9.88
N PHE A 232 19.85 -3.94 8.57
CA PHE A 232 19.04 -4.54 7.52
C PHE A 232 19.13 -6.07 7.54
N ALA A 233 17.97 -6.73 7.51
CA ALA A 233 17.84 -8.17 7.29
C ALA A 233 16.87 -8.42 6.13
N PHE A 234 17.25 -9.29 5.20
CA PHE A 234 16.49 -9.55 3.98
C PHE A 234 16.00 -10.99 3.91
N GLU A 235 14.80 -11.16 3.35
CA GLU A 235 14.23 -12.45 2.97
C GLU A 235 13.64 -12.34 1.57
N ARG A 236 13.79 -13.37 0.75
CA ARG A 236 13.16 -13.47 -0.57
C ARG A 236 12.15 -14.60 -0.55
N GLY A 237 11.06 -14.42 -1.29
CA GLY A 237 10.04 -15.44 -1.39
C GLY A 237 9.11 -15.22 -2.57
N GLN A 238 8.13 -16.11 -2.68
CA GLN A 238 7.06 -16.01 -3.65
C GLN A 238 5.73 -16.22 -2.94
N GLU A 239 4.70 -15.54 -3.43
CA GLU A 239 3.32 -15.69 -2.96
C GLU A 239 2.39 -15.40 -4.15
N ILE A 240 1.15 -15.86 -4.07
CA ILE A 240 0.16 -15.68 -5.15
C ILE A 240 0.01 -14.17 -5.43
N GLU A 241 0.10 -13.77 -6.71
CA GLU A 241 0.04 -12.35 -7.12
C GLU A 241 -1.34 -11.74 -6.82
N SER A 242 -2.39 -12.46 -7.22
CA SER A 242 -3.76 -12.26 -6.77
C SER A 242 -4.60 -13.52 -6.98
N ILE A 243 -5.53 -13.79 -6.06
CA ILE A 243 -6.46 -14.91 -6.15
C ILE A 243 -7.30 -14.77 -7.43
N GLY A 244 -7.40 -15.86 -8.18
CA GLY A 244 -8.11 -15.90 -9.46
C GLY A 244 -7.30 -15.39 -10.66
N ASN A 245 -6.08 -14.89 -10.47
CA ASN A 245 -5.17 -14.60 -11.58
C ASN A 245 -4.37 -15.86 -11.95
N LEU A 246 -4.73 -16.47 -13.08
CA LEU A 246 -4.18 -17.75 -13.53
C LEU A 246 -3.39 -17.59 -14.83
N ASP A 247 -2.36 -18.41 -15.01
CA ASP A 247 -1.63 -18.51 -16.27
C ASP A 247 -2.40 -19.33 -17.32
N ALA A 248 -1.83 -19.49 -18.52
CA ALA A 248 -2.45 -20.25 -19.61
C ALA A 248 -2.67 -21.74 -19.30
N SER A 249 -2.00 -22.28 -18.27
CA SER A 249 -2.19 -23.65 -17.78
C SER A 249 -3.26 -23.76 -16.68
N GLY A 250 -3.77 -22.64 -16.19
CA GLY A 250 -4.71 -22.57 -15.08
C GLY A 250 -4.06 -22.55 -13.69
N ALA A 251 -2.73 -22.43 -13.61
CA ALA A 251 -2.02 -22.31 -12.34
C ALA A 251 -2.03 -20.86 -11.82
N PRO A 252 -2.06 -20.62 -10.50
CA PRO A 252 -1.96 -19.27 -9.97
C PRO A 252 -0.66 -18.58 -10.40
N ILE A 253 -0.78 -17.33 -10.83
CA ILE A 253 0.38 -16.49 -11.11
C ILE A 253 1.04 -16.14 -9.78
N MET A 254 2.34 -16.45 -9.68
CA MET A 254 3.16 -16.15 -8.52
C MET A 254 3.82 -14.79 -8.69
N SER A 255 4.02 -14.08 -7.58
CA SER A 255 4.82 -12.85 -7.55
C SER A 255 5.97 -12.98 -6.57
N SER A 256 7.17 -12.68 -7.08
CA SER A 256 8.44 -12.76 -6.36
C SER A 256 8.68 -11.47 -5.58
N TYR A 257 8.85 -11.57 -4.27
CA TYR A 257 9.09 -10.43 -3.40
C TYR A 257 10.45 -10.49 -2.70
N ILE A 258 10.90 -9.33 -2.27
CA ILE A 258 11.91 -9.17 -1.23
C ILE A 258 11.28 -8.48 -0.02
N ARG A 259 11.50 -9.03 1.17
CA ARG A 259 11.13 -8.42 2.46
C ARG A 259 12.40 -7.94 3.14
N VAL A 260 12.37 -6.72 3.66
CA VAL A 260 13.41 -6.13 4.49
C VAL A 260 12.85 -5.80 5.86
N VAL A 261 13.63 -6.15 6.88
CA VAL A 261 13.46 -5.65 8.24
C VAL A 261 14.60 -4.68 8.51
N ALA A 262 14.29 -3.51 9.07
CA ALA A 262 15.28 -2.51 9.38
C ALA A 262 14.93 -1.75 10.66
N ARG A 263 15.93 -1.37 11.43
CA ARG A 263 15.77 -0.55 12.64
C ARG A 263 15.92 0.92 12.30
N LYS A 264 15.04 1.77 12.83
CA LYS A 264 15.22 3.22 12.79
C LYS A 264 16.51 3.63 13.52
N LYS A 265 17.32 4.45 12.86
CA LYS A 265 18.50 5.08 13.46
C LYS A 265 18.09 5.99 14.62
N THR A 266 18.88 5.96 15.68
CA THR A 266 18.86 6.97 16.73
C THR A 266 19.33 8.31 16.17
N ASP A 267 18.96 9.41 16.84
CA ASP A 267 19.43 10.75 16.45
C ASP A 267 20.97 10.87 16.48
N ALA A 268 21.63 10.10 17.35
CA ALA A 268 23.09 10.05 17.42
C ALA A 268 23.70 9.37 16.19
N GLU A 269 23.18 8.20 15.78
CA GLU A 269 23.59 7.51 14.55
C GLU A 269 23.37 8.40 13.33
N PHE A 270 22.18 9.01 13.21
CA PHE A 270 21.86 9.91 12.10
C PHE A 270 22.79 11.12 12.00
N ARG A 271 23.12 11.76 13.13
CA ARG A 271 24.08 12.88 13.16
C ARG A 271 25.50 12.45 12.81
N SER A 272 25.92 11.28 13.29
CA SER A 272 27.25 10.72 12.99
C SER A 272 27.45 10.45 11.50
N ASP A 273 26.45 9.85 10.83
CA ASP A 273 26.55 9.56 9.40
C ASP A 273 26.64 10.83 8.55
N ARG A 274 25.91 11.87 8.92
CA ARG A 274 26.02 13.19 8.28
C ARG A 274 27.40 13.82 8.48
N ALA A 275 27.96 13.74 9.68
CA ALA A 275 29.29 14.27 9.97
C ALA A 275 30.39 13.52 9.18
N ASN A 276 30.18 12.23 8.92
CA ASN A 276 31.13 11.38 8.20
C ASN A 276 30.91 11.32 6.67
N GLY A 277 29.99 12.14 6.12
CA GLY A 277 29.72 12.17 4.67
C GLY A 277 29.15 10.87 4.11
N ARG A 278 28.63 9.96 4.94
CA ARG A 278 28.13 8.63 4.55
C ARG A 278 26.71 8.63 3.97
N ASN A 279 26.18 9.79 3.60
CA ASN A 279 24.87 9.83 2.95
C ASN A 279 25.01 9.26 1.53
N GLY A 280 24.27 8.19 1.23
CA GLY A 280 24.24 7.47 -0.04
C GLY A 280 23.62 8.29 -1.18
N GLY A 281 24.15 9.49 -1.43
CA GLY A 281 23.85 10.28 -2.60
C GLY A 281 24.59 9.72 -3.81
N GLY A 282 24.04 8.67 -4.42
CA GLY A 282 24.37 8.31 -5.79
C GLY A 282 24.01 9.48 -6.70
N ASN A 283 25.03 10.29 -7.03
CA ASN A 283 24.93 11.40 -7.95
C ASN A 283 24.84 10.84 -9.37
N GLY A 284 23.65 10.46 -9.81
CA GLY A 284 23.37 10.14 -11.21
C GLY A 284 23.22 11.43 -12.01
N ASN A 285 24.33 12.12 -12.29
CA ASN A 285 24.35 13.12 -13.36
C ASN A 285 25.77 13.27 -13.93
N GLY A 286 25.91 12.90 -15.20
CA GLY A 286 27.18 12.95 -15.92
C GLY A 286 27.02 12.55 -17.38
N ASN A 287 26.29 13.34 -18.16
CA ASN A 287 26.83 13.88 -19.40
C ASN A 287 25.93 15.01 -19.92
N GLY A 288 26.51 16.20 -19.96
CA GLY A 288 25.92 17.34 -20.62
C GLY A 288 25.98 17.17 -22.14
N ASP A 289 24.99 17.74 -22.81
CA ASP A 289 25.25 18.41 -24.06
C ASP A 289 24.44 19.71 -24.11
N HIS A 290 25.13 20.78 -24.53
CA HIS A 290 24.62 22.14 -24.59
C HIS A 290 23.87 22.35 -25.91
N GLY A 291 22.67 22.91 -25.84
CA GLY A 291 21.96 23.44 -27.01
C GLY A 291 20.79 24.30 -26.57
N GLY A 292 20.97 25.62 -26.66
CA GLY A 292 20.02 26.62 -26.17
C GLY A 292 18.75 26.76 -27.00
N GLY A 293 17.75 27.41 -26.41
CA GLY A 293 16.52 27.80 -27.08
C GLY A 293 15.50 28.34 -26.09
N THR A 294 15.50 29.66 -25.90
CA THR A 294 14.49 30.43 -25.16
C THR A 294 13.11 30.34 -25.82
N GLY A 295 12.06 30.18 -25.02
CA GLY A 295 10.67 30.30 -25.50
C GLY A 295 9.69 30.21 -24.33
N ASP A 296 9.29 31.37 -23.82
CA ASP A 296 8.18 31.55 -22.89
C ASP A 296 6.87 31.00 -23.47
N ALA A 297 6.11 30.27 -22.66
CA ALA A 297 4.67 30.13 -22.82
C ALA A 297 4.01 29.87 -21.46
N ASP A 298 3.41 30.94 -20.96
CA ASP A 298 2.47 31.06 -19.86
C ASP A 298 1.16 30.29 -20.17
N THR A 299 0.73 29.40 -19.27
CA THR A 299 -0.68 28.95 -19.21
C THR A 299 -1.10 28.63 -17.77
N THR A 300 -1.53 29.68 -17.09
CA THR A 300 -2.74 29.79 -16.26
C THR A 300 -3.43 28.52 -15.75
N VAL A 301 -3.50 28.46 -14.42
CA VAL A 301 -4.37 27.66 -13.55
C VAL A 301 -5.85 27.98 -13.83
N ALA A 302 -6.68 26.96 -14.05
CA ALA A 302 -8.13 27.08 -14.09
C ALA A 302 -8.76 26.45 -12.83
N THR A 303 -9.31 27.31 -11.99
CA THR A 303 -10.22 27.00 -10.88
C THR A 303 -11.63 26.75 -11.43
N ALA A 304 -12.31 25.69 -10.98
CA ALA A 304 -13.74 25.48 -11.21
C ALA A 304 -14.55 25.93 -9.98
N PRO A 305 -15.81 26.40 -10.14
CA PRO A 305 -16.50 27.22 -9.15
C PRO A 305 -17.38 26.42 -8.18
N ASP A 306 -17.63 27.03 -7.02
CA ASP A 306 -18.68 26.66 -6.07
C ASP A 306 -20.07 26.72 -6.73
N VAL A 307 -20.90 25.71 -6.46
CA VAL A 307 -22.35 25.80 -6.63
C VAL A 307 -23.03 25.31 -5.35
N THR A 308 -23.85 26.22 -4.84
CA THR A 308 -24.82 26.16 -3.74
C THR A 308 -25.76 24.96 -3.78
#